data_AF-A0A3N5PA66-F1
#
_entry.id   AF-A0A3N5PA66-F1
#
_cell.length_a   1.000
_cell.length_b   1.000
_cell.length_c   1.000
_cell.angle_alpha   90.00
_cell.angle_beta   90.00
_cell.angle_gamma   90.00
#
_symmetry.space_group_name_H-M   'P 1'
#
loop_
_entity.id
_entity.type
_entity.pdbx_description
1 polymer ?
#
loop_
_entity_poly.entity_id
_entity_poly.type
_entity_poly.pdbx_seq_one_letter_code
_entity_poly.pdbx_strand_id
1 'polypeptide(L)'
;MRYLFMVISFFVFNQFITAQTVNPDYDSTLAKQLGADDYGMKSYVFVILKTGSNATTDKAFIDSCFSGHMANIVRLVNEGKLIVAGPLGMNDNAYRGLFVFNVSTIEEARELVQSDPAINSKLLDADLYNWYGSAALPEYLEAALKIGKYKIN
;
A
#
# COMPACT_ATOMS: atom_id res chain seq x y z
N MET A 1 -1.25 -48.70 46.93
CA MET A 1 -0.56 -49.14 45.70
C MET A 1 -1.49 -48.90 44.51
N ARG A 2 -1.48 -47.69 43.98
CA ARG A 2 -0.72 -47.29 42.78
C ARG A 2 -1.52 -47.28 41.47
N TYR A 3 -2.86 -47.36 41.49
CA TYR A 3 -3.64 -47.22 40.25
C TYR A 3 -4.95 -46.41 40.34
N LEU A 4 -5.33 -45.82 41.50
CA LEU A 4 -6.56 -45.02 41.57
C LEU A 4 -6.36 -43.51 41.32
N PHE A 5 -5.10 -43.05 41.26
CA PHE A 5 -4.77 -41.65 40.96
C PHE A 5 -4.40 -41.39 39.49
N MET A 6 -4.57 -42.39 38.61
CA MET A 6 -4.07 -42.33 37.23
C MET A 6 -5.19 -42.44 36.19
N VAL A 7 -6.37 -41.88 36.47
CA VAL A 7 -7.45 -41.76 35.47
C VAL A 7 -8.08 -40.35 35.42
N ILE A 8 -7.80 -39.47 36.38
CA ILE A 8 -8.33 -38.08 36.39
C ILE A 8 -7.20 -37.07 36.13
N SER A 9 -6.33 -37.35 35.16
CA SER A 9 -5.35 -36.36 34.67
C SER A 9 -5.14 -36.45 33.16
N PHE A 10 -6.18 -36.91 32.44
CA PHE A 10 -6.15 -37.03 30.98
C PHE A 10 -7.44 -36.49 30.34
N PHE A 11 -7.98 -35.39 30.87
CA PHE A 11 -9.15 -34.72 30.27
C PHE A 11 -9.15 -33.20 30.45
N VAL A 12 -7.96 -32.58 30.39
CA VAL A 12 -7.84 -31.12 30.19
C VAL A 12 -6.97 -30.88 28.97
N PHE A 13 -7.42 -31.40 27.82
CA PHE A 13 -6.84 -31.06 26.54
C PHE A 13 -7.96 -30.63 25.59
N ASN A 14 -7.80 -29.45 25.01
CA ASN A 14 -8.61 -28.81 23.97
C ASN A 14 -9.95 -28.19 24.38
N GLN A 15 -9.87 -27.00 24.96
CA GLN A 15 -10.87 -25.95 24.71
C GLN A 15 -10.15 -24.61 24.43
N PHE A 16 -9.23 -24.61 23.47
CA PHE A 16 -8.96 -23.38 22.73
C PHE A 16 -9.94 -23.35 21.55
N ILE A 17 -11.23 -23.12 21.86
CA ILE A 17 -12.19 -22.75 20.82
C ILE A 17 -11.73 -21.39 20.30
N THR A 18 -11.39 -21.34 19.03
CA THR A 18 -11.15 -20.10 18.28
C THR A 18 -12.35 -19.19 18.46
N ALA A 19 -12.18 -18.13 19.25
CA ALA A 19 -13.19 -17.12 19.56
C ALA A 19 -13.44 -16.16 18.37
N GLN A 20 -13.43 -16.67 17.14
CA GLN A 20 -13.71 -15.87 15.95
C GLN A 20 -15.22 -15.96 15.66
N THR A 21 -15.92 -14.87 15.93
CA THR A 21 -17.29 -14.69 15.46
C THR A 21 -17.24 -14.42 13.97
N VAL A 22 -17.92 -15.25 13.17
CA VAL A 22 -18.01 -15.03 11.72
C VAL A 22 -18.78 -13.74 11.48
N ASN A 23 -18.22 -12.85 10.67
CA ASN A 23 -18.88 -11.60 10.29
C ASN A 23 -20.16 -11.93 9.47
N PRO A 24 -21.37 -11.60 9.96
CA PRO A 24 -22.60 -11.87 9.22
C PRO A 24 -22.70 -11.06 7.91
N ASP A 25 -21.95 -9.97 7.79
CA ASP A 25 -21.90 -9.10 6.61
C ASP A 25 -20.79 -9.50 5.63
N TYR A 26 -20.15 -10.66 5.82
CA TYR A 26 -19.07 -11.11 4.94
C TYR A 26 -19.56 -11.37 3.51
N ASP A 27 -19.06 -10.58 2.57
CA ASP A 27 -19.24 -10.78 1.14
C ASP A 27 -18.02 -11.50 0.56
N SER A 28 -18.16 -12.81 0.33
CA SER A 28 -17.10 -13.66 -0.23
C SER A 28 -16.77 -13.34 -1.68
N THR A 29 -17.72 -12.78 -2.44
CA THR A 29 -17.51 -12.39 -3.83
C THR A 29 -16.63 -11.15 -3.88
N LEU A 30 -16.98 -10.14 -3.07
CA LEU A 30 -16.20 -8.92 -2.95
C LEU A 30 -14.80 -9.20 -2.39
N ALA A 31 -14.69 -10.03 -1.35
CA ALA A 31 -13.40 -10.42 -0.79
C ALA A 31 -12.49 -11.07 -1.86
N LYS A 32 -13.02 -12.01 -2.64
CA LYS A 32 -12.28 -12.64 -3.74
C LYS A 32 -11.91 -11.65 -4.85
N GLN A 33 -12.82 -10.76 -5.23
CA GLN A 33 -12.56 -9.73 -6.25
C GLN A 33 -11.41 -8.80 -5.84
N LEU A 34 -11.38 -8.40 -4.57
CA LEU A 34 -10.39 -7.48 -4.03
C LEU A 34 -9.07 -8.15 -3.64
N GLY A 35 -9.04 -9.49 -3.60
CA GLY A 35 -7.89 -10.28 -3.17
C GLY A 35 -7.67 -10.22 -1.66
N ALA A 36 -8.74 -10.11 -0.90
CA ALA A 36 -8.72 -10.07 0.56
C ALA A 36 -8.43 -11.46 1.16
N ASP A 37 -7.66 -11.48 2.24
CA ASP A 37 -7.58 -12.62 3.15
C ASP A 37 -8.79 -12.67 4.11
N ASP A 38 -8.76 -13.61 5.06
CA ASP A 38 -9.82 -13.80 6.07
C ASP A 38 -10.07 -12.56 6.96
N TYR A 39 -9.13 -11.61 7.00
CA TYR A 39 -9.24 -10.38 7.76
C TYR A 39 -9.72 -9.19 6.92
N GLY A 40 -9.99 -9.38 5.63
CA GLY A 40 -10.36 -8.29 4.73
C GLY A 40 -9.15 -7.47 4.25
N MET A 41 -7.94 -8.04 4.31
CA MET A 41 -6.68 -7.34 4.10
C MET A 41 -5.87 -7.96 2.98
N LYS A 42 -4.88 -7.24 2.44
CA LYS A 42 -3.89 -7.79 1.52
C LYS A 42 -2.57 -7.04 1.56
N SER A 43 -1.56 -7.60 0.90
CA SER A 43 -0.25 -6.98 0.73
C SER A 43 -0.27 -5.89 -0.34
N TYR A 44 0.38 -4.78 0.00
CA TYR A 44 0.69 -3.63 -0.82
C TYR A 44 2.17 -3.29 -0.67
N VAL A 45 2.65 -2.32 -1.45
CA VAL A 45 3.92 -1.65 -1.17
C VAL A 45 3.67 -0.19 -0.86
N PHE A 46 4.05 0.20 0.35
CA PHE A 46 4.07 1.58 0.81
C PHE A 46 5.41 2.22 0.47
N VAL A 47 5.38 3.44 -0.04
CA VAL A 47 6.57 4.19 -0.42
C VAL A 47 6.57 5.54 0.26
N ILE A 48 7.71 5.91 0.83
CA ILE A 48 7.99 7.27 1.26
C ILE A 48 8.93 7.92 0.24
N LEU A 49 8.51 9.06 -0.29
CA LEU A 49 9.33 9.90 -1.15
C LEU A 49 10.11 10.89 -0.31
N LYS A 50 11.38 11.10 -0.66
CA LYS A 50 12.32 12.02 -0.01
C LYS A 50 13.11 12.79 -1.06
N THR A 51 13.80 13.86 -0.65
CA THR A 51 14.68 14.60 -1.55
C THR A 51 15.84 13.71 -2.00
N GLY A 52 16.08 13.65 -3.31
CA GLY A 52 17.16 12.84 -3.87
C GLY A 52 18.52 13.55 -3.87
N SER A 53 19.53 12.90 -4.44
CA SER A 53 20.92 13.39 -4.46
C SER A 53 21.23 14.41 -5.56
N ASN A 54 20.34 14.60 -6.54
CA ASN A 54 20.53 15.60 -7.58
C ASN A 54 20.21 17.01 -7.03
N ALA A 55 21.27 17.83 -6.92
CA ALA A 55 21.20 19.20 -6.44
C ALA A 55 21.26 20.25 -7.57
N THR A 56 20.86 19.88 -8.80
CA THR A 56 20.74 20.83 -9.91
C THR A 56 19.80 21.98 -9.57
N THR A 57 20.06 23.14 -10.16
CA THR A 57 19.21 24.35 -10.05
C THR A 57 18.58 24.74 -11.39
N ASP A 58 18.75 23.92 -12.43
CA ASP A 58 18.12 24.13 -13.73
C ASP A 58 16.60 23.94 -13.61
N LYS A 59 15.90 25.06 -13.58
CA LYS A 59 14.45 25.12 -13.46
C LYS A 59 13.74 24.39 -14.60
N ALA A 60 14.22 24.52 -15.85
CA ALA A 60 13.55 23.90 -16.99
C ALA A 60 13.63 22.38 -16.92
N PHE A 61 14.79 21.85 -16.49
CA PHE A 61 14.97 20.42 -16.25
C PHE A 61 14.08 19.91 -15.11
N ILE A 62 14.08 20.61 -13.97
CA ILE A 62 13.27 20.23 -12.79
C ILE A 62 11.78 20.22 -13.14
N ASP A 63 11.28 21.28 -13.78
CA ASP A 63 9.87 21.41 -14.16
C ASP A 63 9.46 20.28 -15.12
N SER A 64 10.33 19.92 -16.07
CA SER A 64 10.11 18.78 -16.98
C SER A 64 10.01 17.45 -16.24
N CYS A 65 10.94 17.17 -15.31
CA CYS A 65 10.92 15.96 -14.50
C CYS A 65 9.65 15.85 -13.63
N PHE A 66 9.23 16.94 -12.98
CA PHE A 66 8.02 16.91 -12.16
C PHE A 66 6.72 16.90 -12.98
N SER A 67 6.71 17.47 -14.18
CA SER A 67 5.60 17.24 -15.11
C SER A 67 5.51 15.76 -15.50
N GLY A 68 6.64 15.12 -15.76
CA GLY A 68 6.72 13.68 -16.03
C GLY A 68 6.31 12.82 -14.83
N HIS A 69 6.68 13.22 -13.61
CA HIS A 69 6.24 12.60 -12.36
C HIS A 69 4.72 12.56 -12.23
N MET A 70 4.05 13.69 -12.47
CA MET A 70 2.59 13.76 -12.43
C MET A 70 1.92 12.89 -13.50
N ALA A 71 2.44 12.92 -14.73
CA ALA A 71 1.93 12.06 -15.81
C ALA A 71 2.12 10.56 -15.48
N ASN A 72 3.23 10.20 -14.83
CA ASN A 72 3.48 8.84 -14.39
C ASN A 72 2.49 8.39 -13.30
N ILE A 73 2.18 9.25 -12.33
CA ILE A 73 1.15 8.97 -11.31
C ILE A 73 -0.19 8.69 -11.97
N VAL A 74 -0.63 9.53 -12.91
CA VAL A 74 -1.91 9.35 -13.62
C VAL A 74 -1.93 8.04 -14.39
N ARG A 75 -0.85 7.72 -15.12
CA ARG A 75 -0.70 6.45 -15.82
C ARG A 75 -0.84 5.26 -14.86
N LEU A 76 -0.14 5.28 -13.74
CA LEU A 76 -0.15 4.19 -12.77
C LEU A 76 -1.48 4.02 -12.03
N VAL A 77 -2.21 5.12 -11.79
CA VAL A 77 -3.58 5.07 -11.26
C VAL A 77 -4.52 4.43 -12.30
N ASN A 78 -4.42 4.84 -13.57
CA ASN A 78 -5.23 4.27 -14.65
C ASN A 78 -4.94 2.78 -14.91
N GLU A 79 -3.70 2.34 -14.69
CA GLU A 79 -3.30 0.93 -14.74
C GLU A 79 -3.72 0.13 -13.48
N GLY A 80 -4.32 0.79 -12.47
CA GLY A 80 -4.71 0.15 -11.21
C GLY A 80 -3.52 -0.28 -10.33
N LYS A 81 -2.33 0.23 -10.64
CA LYS A 81 -1.06 -0.08 -9.95
C LYS A 81 -0.79 0.84 -8.78
N LEU A 82 -1.24 2.09 -8.84
CA LEU A 82 -1.09 3.09 -7.77
C LEU A 82 -2.47 3.44 -7.21
N ILE A 83 -2.66 3.25 -5.91
CA ILE A 83 -3.94 3.49 -5.24
C ILE A 83 -3.92 4.83 -4.53
N VAL A 84 -2.87 5.11 -3.76
CA VAL A 84 -2.72 6.38 -3.03
C VAL A 84 -1.47 7.09 -3.53
N ALA A 85 -1.60 8.38 -3.83
CA ALA A 85 -0.48 9.27 -4.07
C ALA A 85 -0.78 10.64 -3.46
N GLY A 86 0.21 11.23 -2.79
CA GLY A 86 0.03 12.57 -2.25
C GLY A 86 1.31 13.16 -1.65
N PRO A 87 1.42 14.50 -1.65
CA PRO A 87 2.51 15.18 -0.97
C PRO A 87 2.35 15.06 0.55
N LEU A 88 3.48 15.01 1.24
CA LEU A 88 3.53 15.19 2.68
C LEU A 88 3.78 16.68 2.98
N GLY A 89 3.14 17.17 4.04
CA GLY A 89 3.44 18.50 4.57
C GLY A 89 4.88 18.58 5.09
N MET A 90 5.32 19.80 5.41
CA MET A 90 6.63 20.00 6.02
C MET A 90 6.78 19.17 7.31
N ASN A 91 7.89 18.47 7.44
CA ASN A 91 8.17 17.53 8.53
C ASN A 91 9.68 17.43 8.79
N ASP A 92 10.03 16.95 9.97
CA ASP A 92 11.42 16.86 10.45
C ASP A 92 12.25 15.79 9.70
N ASN A 93 11.60 14.88 8.98
CA ASN A 93 12.25 13.79 8.24
C ASN A 93 12.54 14.15 6.77
N ALA A 94 12.23 15.38 6.36
CA ALA A 94 12.35 15.84 4.96
C ALA A 94 11.62 14.95 3.94
N TYR A 95 10.56 14.27 4.37
CA TYR A 95 9.71 13.50 3.46
C TYR A 95 8.86 14.43 2.59
N ARG A 96 8.70 14.05 1.33
CA ARG A 96 8.09 14.85 0.27
C ARG A 96 6.71 14.35 -0.13
N GLY A 97 6.45 13.06 0.01
CA GLY A 97 5.21 12.43 -0.40
C GLY A 97 5.18 10.95 -0.08
N LEU A 98 4.09 10.31 -0.45
CA LEU A 98 3.93 8.87 -0.31
C LEU A 98 3.22 8.26 -1.52
N PHE A 99 3.46 6.97 -1.72
CA PHE A 99 2.69 6.12 -2.61
C PHE A 99 2.19 4.87 -1.89
N VAL A 100 1.05 4.33 -2.33
CA VAL A 100 0.60 2.98 -2.01
C VAL A 100 0.36 2.24 -3.32
N PHE A 101 1.23 1.30 -3.65
CA PHE A 101 1.12 0.47 -4.84
C PHE A 101 0.30 -0.80 -4.58
N ASN A 102 -0.58 -1.13 -5.52
CA ASN A 102 -1.37 -2.36 -5.59
C ASN A 102 -0.56 -3.54 -6.14
N VAL A 103 0.58 -3.81 -5.52
CA VAL A 103 1.51 -4.88 -5.89
C VAL A 103 1.96 -5.60 -4.62
N SER A 104 2.35 -6.87 -4.76
CA SER A 104 2.65 -7.72 -3.60
C SER A 104 4.13 -7.76 -3.23
N THR A 105 5.03 -7.21 -4.06
CA THR A 105 6.48 -7.30 -3.85
C THR A 105 7.18 -5.96 -4.03
N ILE A 106 8.26 -5.76 -3.26
CA ILE A 106 9.11 -4.56 -3.34
C ILE A 106 9.76 -4.47 -4.72
N GLU A 107 10.07 -5.60 -5.36
CA GLU A 107 10.69 -5.68 -6.67
C GLU A 107 9.77 -5.07 -7.74
N GLU A 108 8.49 -5.46 -7.78
CA GLU A 108 7.52 -4.89 -8.72
C GLU A 108 7.32 -3.40 -8.45
N ALA A 109 7.16 -2.99 -7.19
CA ALA A 109 7.04 -1.59 -6.83
C ALA A 109 8.28 -0.77 -7.21
N ARG A 110 9.48 -1.35 -7.12
CA ARG A 110 10.73 -0.70 -7.50
C ARG A 110 10.79 -0.41 -8.99
N GLU A 111 10.32 -1.34 -9.82
CA GLU A 111 10.21 -1.11 -11.27
C GLU A 111 9.22 0.02 -11.59
N LEU A 112 8.06 0.05 -10.91
CA LEU A 112 7.08 1.11 -11.07
C LEU A 112 7.62 2.47 -10.63
N VAL A 113 8.32 2.54 -9.50
CA VAL A 113 8.96 3.76 -9.01
C VAL A 113 10.08 4.24 -9.94
N GLN A 114 10.85 3.35 -10.57
CA GLN A 114 11.90 3.73 -11.52
C GLN A 114 11.38 4.31 -12.84
N SER A 115 10.11 4.08 -13.17
CA SER A 115 9.47 4.72 -14.34
C SER A 115 9.23 6.23 -14.15
N ASP A 116 9.38 6.75 -12.93
CA ASP A 116 9.17 8.13 -12.57
C ASP A 116 10.38 9.02 -12.95
N PRO A 117 10.20 10.04 -13.82
CA PRO A 117 11.29 10.93 -14.22
C PRO A 117 11.94 11.71 -13.07
N ALA A 118 11.22 12.01 -11.99
CA ALA A 118 11.78 12.68 -10.82
C ALA A 118 12.67 11.74 -9.98
N ILE A 119 12.35 10.44 -9.96
CA ILE A 119 13.18 9.42 -9.30
C ILE A 119 14.40 9.07 -10.15
N ASN A 120 14.20 8.84 -11.45
CA ASN A 120 15.27 8.46 -12.37
C ASN A 120 16.34 9.56 -12.47
N SER A 121 15.92 10.83 -12.46
CA SER A 121 16.83 11.98 -12.39
C SER A 121 17.42 12.24 -11.00
N LYS A 122 17.06 11.46 -9.99
CA LYS A 122 17.48 11.60 -8.58
C LYS A 122 17.09 12.93 -7.94
N LEU A 123 16.06 13.61 -8.45
CA LEU A 123 15.45 14.76 -7.78
C LEU A 123 14.63 14.30 -6.56
N LEU A 124 14.01 13.13 -6.68
CA LEU A 124 13.41 12.37 -5.58
C LEU A 124 14.17 11.06 -5.37
N ASP A 125 14.03 10.52 -4.17
CA ASP A 125 14.41 9.16 -3.82
C ASP A 125 13.27 8.49 -3.03
N ALA A 126 13.29 7.17 -2.91
CA ALA A 126 12.16 6.39 -2.42
C ALA A 126 12.59 5.26 -1.47
N ASP A 127 11.97 5.22 -0.28
CA ASP A 127 12.04 4.09 0.64
C ASP A 127 10.77 3.23 0.50
N LEU A 128 10.95 1.92 0.28
CA LEU A 128 9.86 0.99 -0.02
C LEU A 128 9.67 0.00 1.13
N TYR A 129 8.42 -0.26 1.50
CA TYR A 129 8.04 -1.15 2.57
C TYR A 129 6.88 -2.04 2.13
N ASN A 130 6.99 -3.35 2.38
CA ASN A 130 5.81 -4.20 2.33
C ASN A 130 4.82 -3.72 3.38
N TRP A 131 3.59 -3.48 2.96
CA TRP A 131 2.55 -2.95 3.83
C TRP A 131 1.29 -3.81 3.75
N TYR A 132 0.76 -4.19 4.90
CA TYR A 132 -0.46 -4.95 5.03
C TYR A 132 -1.60 -3.97 5.33
N GLY A 133 -2.54 -3.86 4.39
CA GLY A 133 -3.62 -2.87 4.43
C GLY A 133 -4.95 -3.45 4.00
N SER A 134 -6.02 -2.67 4.14
CA SER A 134 -7.37 -3.11 3.74
C SER A 134 -7.41 -3.47 2.25
N ALA A 135 -7.98 -4.62 1.91
CA ALA A 135 -8.19 -5.00 0.50
C ALA A 135 -9.16 -4.06 -0.22
N ALA A 136 -9.98 -3.30 0.52
CA ALA A 136 -10.95 -2.34 0.00
C ALA A 136 -10.35 -0.99 -0.40
N LEU A 137 -9.06 -0.74 -0.17
CA LEU A 137 -8.40 0.52 -0.56
C LEU A 137 -8.65 0.93 -2.02
N PRO A 138 -8.58 0.07 -3.04
CA PRO A 138 -8.86 0.46 -4.42
C PRO A 138 -10.26 1.06 -4.64
N GLU A 139 -11.26 0.70 -3.83
CA GLU A 139 -12.64 1.16 -3.99
C GLU A 139 -12.78 2.68 -3.82
N TYR A 140 -11.92 3.31 -3.01
CA TYR A 140 -11.99 4.76 -2.82
C TYR A 140 -11.61 5.52 -4.11
N LEU A 141 -10.84 4.92 -5.02
CA LEU A 141 -10.41 5.58 -6.26
C LEU A 141 -11.59 6.06 -7.09
N GLU A 142 -12.66 5.27 -7.17
CA GLU A 142 -13.88 5.67 -7.89
C GLU A 142 -14.48 6.95 -7.29
N ALA A 143 -14.54 7.02 -5.95
CA ALA A 143 -15.00 8.22 -5.26
C ALA A 143 -14.03 9.39 -5.48
N ALA A 144 -12.72 9.16 -5.39
CA ALA A 144 -11.68 10.17 -5.59
C ALA A 144 -11.78 10.84 -6.98
N LEU A 145 -12.07 10.07 -8.02
CA LEU A 145 -12.28 10.58 -9.38
C LEU A 145 -13.51 11.49 -9.49
N LYS A 146 -14.53 11.30 -8.66
CA LYS A 146 -15.80 12.06 -8.70
C LYS A 146 -15.77 13.33 -7.85
N ILE A 147 -14.98 13.38 -6.78
CA ILE A 147 -14.92 14.54 -5.88
C ILE A 147 -14.02 15.67 -6.40
N GLY A 148 -13.16 15.38 -7.38
CA GLY A 148 -12.30 16.38 -8.00
C GLY A 148 -13.07 17.37 -8.88
N LYS A 149 -12.96 18.67 -8.60
CA LYS A 149 -13.49 19.72 -9.49
C LYS A 149 -12.78 19.73 -10.85
N TYR A 150 -11.52 19.32 -10.88
CA TYR A 150 -10.67 19.28 -12.07
C TYR A 150 -10.20 17.85 -12.30
N LYS A 151 -10.09 17.46 -13.57
CA LYS A 151 -9.46 16.18 -13.94
C LYS A 151 -7.96 16.25 -13.67
N ILE A 152 -7.43 15.17 -13.12
CA ILE A 152 -5.99 14.94 -13.07
C ILE A 152 -5.62 14.40 -14.46
N ASN A 153 -4.93 15.21 -15.26
CA ASN A 153 -4.49 14.85 -16.60
C ASN A 153 -3.05 14.31 -16.58
#